data_AF-A0A6D2CCZ7-F1
#
_entry.id   AF-A0A6D2CCZ7-F1
#
_cell.length_a   1.000
_cell.length_b   1.000
_cell.length_c   1.000
_cell.angle_alpha   90.00
_cell.angle_beta   90.00
_cell.angle_gamma   90.00
#
_symmetry.space_group_name_H-M   'P 1'
#
loop_
_entity.id
_entity.type
_entity.pdbx_description
1 polymer ?
#
loop_
_entity_poly.entity_id
_entity_poly.type
_entity_poly.pdbx_seq_one_letter_code
_entity_poly.pdbx_strand_id
1 'polypeptide(L)'
;MAVERIKILVIGDLMLDKYIWGSANRLSPEAPVPVVRIEEENFSLGGACNVANNLIAMGAFVSIYGVVGNDAEGSLLHDFLVNKGIDSHCYKSNRPTTTKMRIMASKHQMLRLDKESNIPLESNIYEAMFEDIQGNITAYHCMILSDYLKGVLSPAFTQKLIKLANSFDIPVLCDPKGSDYAKYKHAALLTPNKKEAMEATHVNIHNDKTLLEALQKMRKICNLTYPLITLSEEGIAYLDSDLALHKKPTIAKEVYDVSGAGDTVIAALALQLAKGESIEEATKFANAAAAVVIGKIGSATATLKEIQDYLAPKRILKDAQTKIITNFLEIKENVNGKKIVFTNGCFDILHYGHVSYLEKARKLGDVLIVGLNSDDSIKRLKGENRPINSQIDRAFILASLACVSYVIIFDEDTPKNLISQIKPDILVKGADYKDKVVIGAEYAKSVQLIDFIDNKSTTNIIDKIQKQVKE
;
A
#
# COMPACT_ATOMS: atom_id res chain seq x y z
N MET A 1 13.24 -15.41 16.72
CA MET A 1 14.39 -15.16 15.83
C MET A 1 14.53 -13.66 15.70
N ALA A 2 15.70 -13.09 16.04
CA ALA A 2 15.93 -11.66 15.89
C ALA A 2 15.78 -11.31 14.40
N VAL A 3 14.91 -10.34 14.07
CA VAL A 3 14.78 -9.84 12.70
C VAL A 3 16.12 -9.22 12.35
N GLU A 4 16.83 -9.82 11.40
CA GLU A 4 18.08 -9.28 10.88
C GLU A 4 17.82 -7.87 10.34
N ARG A 5 18.48 -6.88 10.94
CA ARG A 5 18.21 -5.46 10.68
C ARG A 5 18.91 -5.06 9.39
N ILE A 6 18.17 -5.01 8.28
CA ILE A 6 18.68 -4.58 6.98
C ILE A 6 19.10 -3.10 7.04
N LYS A 7 20.38 -2.85 6.76
CA LYS A 7 20.98 -1.50 6.67
C LYS A 7 21.27 -1.15 5.21
N ILE A 8 20.76 0.00 4.75
CA ILE A 8 20.85 0.47 3.37
C ILE A 8 21.56 1.83 3.35
N LEU A 9 22.49 1.99 2.41
CA LEU A 9 23.21 3.23 2.17
C LEU A 9 22.56 3.99 1.01
N VAL A 10 22.10 5.22 1.24
CA VAL A 10 21.57 6.10 0.20
C VAL A 10 22.58 7.22 -0.06
N ILE A 11 22.97 7.40 -1.32
CA ILE A 11 23.89 8.48 -1.74
C ILE A 11 23.21 9.23 -2.87
N GLY A 12 23.11 10.56 -2.76
CA GLY A 12 22.46 11.31 -3.83
C GLY A 12 22.25 12.78 -3.55
N ASP A 13 21.47 13.38 -4.44
CA ASP A 13 21.12 14.80 -4.36
C ASP A 13 20.04 15.00 -3.29
N LEU A 14 20.44 15.58 -2.15
CA LEU A 14 19.55 15.89 -1.03
C LEU A 14 18.70 17.11 -1.38
N MET A 15 17.39 17.05 -1.13
CA MET A 15 16.50 18.16 -1.43
C MET A 15 15.32 18.28 -0.47
N LEU A 16 14.88 19.52 -0.31
CA LEU A 16 13.73 19.89 0.50
C LEU A 16 12.57 20.32 -0.41
N ASP A 17 11.43 19.67 -0.27
CA ASP A 17 10.19 20.11 -0.89
C ASP A 17 9.48 21.08 0.06
N LYS A 18 9.29 22.34 -0.37
CA LYS A 18 8.58 23.36 0.40
C LYS A 18 7.23 23.64 -0.25
N TYR A 19 6.15 23.62 0.53
CA TYR A 19 4.80 23.94 0.08
C TYR A 19 4.32 25.20 0.79
N ILE A 20 3.94 26.21 0.02
CA ILE A 20 3.35 27.45 0.52
C ILE A 20 1.88 27.43 0.14
N TRP A 21 1.01 27.33 1.14
CA TRP A 21 -0.43 27.30 0.98
C TRP A 21 -1.02 28.69 1.23
N GLY A 22 -1.95 29.09 0.38
CA GLY A 22 -2.60 30.39 0.52
C GLY A 22 -3.86 30.54 -0.32
N SER A 23 -4.41 31.75 -0.28
CA SER A 23 -5.57 32.16 -1.08
C SER A 23 -5.18 33.26 -2.08
N ALA A 24 -5.70 33.14 -3.31
CA ALA A 24 -5.45 34.06 -4.42
C ALA A 24 -6.75 34.77 -4.83
N ASN A 25 -7.17 35.76 -4.04
CA ASN A 25 -8.48 36.42 -4.20
C ASN A 25 -8.43 37.73 -5.01
N ARG A 26 -7.24 38.18 -5.43
CA ARG A 26 -7.06 39.42 -6.21
C ARG A 26 -5.86 39.34 -7.14
N LEU A 27 -5.85 40.19 -8.15
CA LEU A 27 -4.68 40.46 -9.00
C LEU A 27 -3.83 41.59 -8.40
N SER A 28 -2.55 41.60 -8.74
CA SER A 28 -1.63 42.67 -8.35
C SER A 28 -1.96 43.97 -9.12
N PRO A 29 -1.88 45.15 -8.47
CA PRO A 29 -1.99 46.43 -9.17
C PRO A 29 -0.74 46.76 -10.00
N GLU A 30 0.38 46.06 -9.78
CA GLU A 30 1.67 46.30 -10.44
C GLU A 30 1.84 45.49 -11.73
N ALA A 31 1.20 44.32 -11.82
CA ALA A 31 1.26 43.42 -12.96
C ALA A 31 0.04 42.50 -12.98
N PRO A 32 -0.37 41.96 -14.15
CA PRO A 32 -1.55 41.07 -14.26
C PRO A 32 -1.25 39.65 -13.74
N VAL A 33 -0.82 39.54 -12.48
CA VAL A 33 -0.47 38.30 -11.80
C VAL A 33 -1.27 38.13 -10.50
N PRO A 34 -1.62 36.90 -10.10
CA PRO A 34 -2.31 36.66 -8.83
C PRO A 34 -1.46 37.05 -7.62
N VAL A 35 -2.08 37.66 -6.61
CA VAL A 35 -1.46 37.86 -5.30
C VAL A 35 -1.88 36.73 -4.37
N VAL A 36 -0.92 35.89 -3.98
CA VAL A 36 -1.14 34.80 -3.01
C VAL A 36 -0.88 35.32 -1.60
N ARG A 37 -1.91 35.32 -0.75
CA ARG A 37 -1.75 35.54 0.69
C ARG A 37 -1.37 34.21 1.34
N ILE A 38 -0.16 34.12 1.89
CA ILE A 38 0.33 32.91 2.57
C ILE A 38 -0.47 32.69 3.86
N GLU A 39 -0.89 31.46 4.07
CA GLU A 39 -1.66 31.01 5.25
C GLU A 39 -0.89 29.94 6.01
N GLU A 40 -0.20 29.04 5.30
CA GLU A 40 0.56 27.93 5.90
C GLU A 40 1.79 27.60 5.06
N GLU A 41 2.86 27.17 5.71
CA GLU A 41 4.04 26.60 5.06
C GLU A 41 4.30 25.18 5.58
N ASN A 42 4.50 24.24 4.66
CA ASN A 42 4.78 22.85 4.95
C ASN A 42 6.07 22.42 4.27
N PHE A 43 6.78 21.46 4.88
CA PHE A 43 8.05 20.96 4.40
C PHE A 43 8.03 19.44 4.33
N SER A 44 8.64 18.87 3.29
CA SER A 44 8.81 17.43 3.15
C SER A 44 10.18 17.07 2.56
N LEU A 45 10.61 15.84 2.83
CA LEU A 45 11.83 15.28 2.26
C LEU A 45 11.60 14.97 0.78
N GLY A 46 12.49 15.45 -0.09
CA GLY A 46 12.46 15.18 -1.52
C GLY A 46 13.70 14.43 -1.99
N GLY A 47 13.67 13.92 -3.22
CA GLY A 47 14.81 13.28 -3.86
C GLY A 47 15.39 12.10 -3.06
N ALA A 48 16.72 12.08 -2.91
CA ALA A 48 17.40 11.04 -2.11
C ALA A 48 16.87 10.96 -0.67
N CYS A 49 16.41 12.08 -0.09
CA CYS A 49 15.81 12.10 1.24
C CYS A 49 14.44 11.40 1.27
N ASN A 50 13.67 11.46 0.18
CA ASN A 50 12.38 10.75 0.08
C ASN A 50 12.57 9.23 -0.07
N VAL A 51 13.61 8.81 -0.80
CA VAL A 51 14.03 7.40 -0.86
C VAL A 51 14.35 6.88 0.54
N ALA A 52 15.17 7.61 1.30
CA ALA A 52 15.51 7.26 2.68
C ALA A 52 14.28 7.23 3.60
N ASN A 53 13.36 8.18 3.47
CA ASN A 53 12.12 8.22 4.24
C ASN A 53 11.22 6.99 3.97
N ASN A 54 11.12 6.55 2.71
CA ASN A 54 10.42 5.31 2.35
C ASN A 54 11.06 4.07 2.98
N LEU A 55 12.40 3.97 2.94
CA LEU A 55 13.12 2.87 3.57
C LEU A 55 12.88 2.78 5.09
N ILE A 56 12.90 3.91 5.80
CA ILE A 56 12.56 3.98 7.23
C ILE A 56 11.12 3.48 7.48
N ALA A 57 10.16 3.94 6.67
CA ALA A 57 8.76 3.50 6.80
C ALA A 57 8.58 1.98 6.57
N MET A 58 9.43 1.39 5.74
CA MET A 58 9.46 -0.05 5.48
C MET A 58 10.28 -0.84 6.52
N GLY A 59 10.88 -0.17 7.51
CA GLY A 59 11.58 -0.78 8.64
C GLY A 59 13.08 -1.03 8.44
N ALA A 60 13.70 -0.42 7.44
CA ALA A 60 15.15 -0.49 7.23
C ALA A 60 15.91 0.49 8.14
N PHE A 61 17.18 0.20 8.40
CA PHE A 61 18.14 1.18 8.91
C PHE A 61 18.78 1.90 7.72
N VAL A 62 18.85 3.23 7.78
CA VAL A 62 19.29 4.02 6.64
C VAL A 62 20.39 4.97 7.06
N SER A 63 21.50 4.94 6.32
CA SER A 63 22.46 6.03 6.32
C SER A 63 22.34 6.78 5.00
N ILE A 64 22.35 8.11 5.04
CA ILE A 64 22.23 8.97 3.85
C ILE A 64 23.42 9.90 3.71
N TYR A 65 23.97 9.98 2.50
CA TYR A 65 25.10 10.81 2.13
C TYR A 65 24.74 11.78 1.00
N GLY A 66 25.14 13.03 1.14
CA GLY A 66 25.00 14.03 0.10
C GLY A 66 25.37 15.41 0.62
N VAL A 67 24.98 16.45 -0.10
CA VAL A 67 25.39 17.82 0.20
C VAL A 67 24.22 18.72 0.52
N VAL A 68 24.44 19.65 1.43
CA VAL A 68 23.53 20.76 1.74
C VAL A 68 24.32 22.06 1.78
N GLY A 69 23.63 23.17 1.58
CA GLY A 69 24.20 24.50 1.73
C GLY A 69 24.44 24.91 3.18
N ASN A 70 25.15 26.03 3.31
CA ASN A 70 25.25 26.80 4.56
C ASN A 70 24.06 27.77 4.67
N ASP A 71 22.84 27.23 4.61
CA ASP A 71 21.59 27.98 4.67
C ASP A 71 20.57 27.36 5.63
N ALA A 72 19.46 28.08 5.84
CA ALA A 72 18.40 27.65 6.75
C ALA A 72 17.76 26.34 6.27
N GLU A 73 17.55 26.19 4.96
CA GLU A 73 16.98 24.96 4.39
C GLU A 73 17.89 23.76 4.60
N GLY A 74 19.22 23.93 4.53
CA GLY A 74 20.18 22.86 4.78
C GLY A 74 20.20 22.40 6.24
N SER A 75 19.98 23.32 7.18
CA SER A 75 19.86 23.00 8.62
C SER A 75 18.54 22.28 8.90
N LEU A 76 17.43 22.81 8.37
CA LEU A 76 16.11 22.21 8.49
C LEU A 76 16.04 20.80 7.89
N LEU A 77 16.68 20.57 6.74
CA LEU A 77 16.73 19.26 6.10
C LEU A 77 17.48 18.24 6.96
N HIS A 78 18.60 18.64 7.56
CA HIS A 78 19.36 17.79 8.48
C HIS A 78 18.51 17.40 9.69
N ASP A 79 17.84 18.36 10.32
CA ASP A 79 16.97 18.11 11.47
C ASP A 79 15.82 17.15 11.12
N PHE A 80 15.22 17.27 9.93
CA PHE A 80 14.20 16.32 9.48
C PHE A 80 14.72 14.89 9.34
N LEU A 81 15.92 14.72 8.79
CA LEU A 81 16.53 13.40 8.64
C LEU A 81 16.82 12.75 10.01
N VAL A 82 17.41 13.51 10.93
CA VAL A 82 17.71 13.04 12.30
C VAL A 82 16.43 12.68 13.05
N ASN A 83 15.40 13.53 12.98
CA ASN A 83 14.11 13.27 13.63
C ASN A 83 13.38 12.03 13.11
N LYS A 84 13.68 11.61 11.86
CA LYS A 84 13.18 10.35 11.27
C LYS A 84 14.01 9.13 11.67
N GLY A 85 15.10 9.30 12.41
CA GLY A 85 16.03 8.22 12.78
C GLY A 85 16.95 7.80 11.63
N ILE A 86 17.18 8.67 10.64
CA ILE A 86 18.13 8.43 9.55
C ILE A 86 19.51 8.86 10.02
N ASP A 87 20.51 8.00 9.82
CA ASP A 87 21.92 8.33 10.05
C ASP A 87 22.43 9.25 8.94
N SER A 88 22.37 10.56 9.18
CA SER A 88 22.54 11.59 8.15
C SER A 88 23.94 12.18 8.09
N HIS A 89 24.61 11.98 6.95
CA HIS A 89 25.92 12.52 6.62
C HIS A 89 25.78 13.64 5.59
N CYS A 90 25.37 14.82 6.06
CA CYS A 90 25.11 16.00 5.23
C CYS A 90 26.35 16.90 5.14
N TYR A 91 27.10 16.80 4.04
CA TYR A 91 28.31 17.58 3.81
C TYR A 91 27.96 19.02 3.41
N LYS A 92 28.67 19.99 3.98
CA LYS A 92 28.44 21.41 3.66
C LYS A 92 29.12 21.79 2.35
N SER A 93 28.39 22.51 1.50
CA SER A 93 28.86 23.06 0.23
C SER A 93 28.59 24.56 0.15
N ASN A 94 29.35 25.26 -0.69
CA ASN A 94 29.10 26.65 -1.05
C ASN A 94 27.86 26.85 -1.94
N ARG A 95 27.18 25.76 -2.32
CA ARG A 95 25.92 25.78 -3.06
C ARG A 95 24.72 26.07 -2.16
N PRO A 96 23.60 26.58 -2.73
CA PRO A 96 22.34 26.55 -2.02
C PRO A 96 21.88 25.10 -1.78
N THR A 97 21.18 24.84 -0.68
CA THR A 97 20.45 23.58 -0.49
C THR A 97 19.36 23.47 -1.56
N THR A 98 19.34 22.34 -2.29
CA THR A 98 18.34 22.10 -3.33
C THR A 98 16.95 22.15 -2.71
N THR A 99 16.15 23.13 -3.12
CA THR A 99 14.81 23.36 -2.58
C THR A 99 13.81 23.51 -3.72
N LYS A 100 12.72 22.74 -3.67
CA LYS A 100 11.61 22.79 -4.62
C LYS A 100 10.41 23.41 -3.93
N MET A 101 10.19 24.71 -4.17
CA MET A 101 9.12 25.47 -3.54
C MET A 101 7.89 25.49 -4.45
N ARG A 102 6.75 25.02 -3.95
CA ARG A 102 5.46 24.98 -4.66
C ARG A 102 4.49 25.94 -3.98
N ILE A 103 3.97 26.89 -4.75
CA ILE A 103 2.95 27.83 -4.29
C ILE A 103 1.58 27.27 -4.66
N MET A 104 0.75 27.00 -3.66
CA MET A 104 -0.56 26.38 -3.78
C MET A 104 -1.65 27.40 -3.44
N ALA A 105 -2.63 27.56 -4.32
CA ALA A 105 -3.81 28.38 -4.08
C ALA A 105 -5.10 27.65 -4.48
N SER A 106 -6.12 27.64 -3.61
CA SER A 106 -7.42 26.99 -3.89
C SER A 106 -7.28 25.55 -4.43
N LYS A 107 -6.37 24.76 -3.86
CA LYS A 107 -5.99 23.38 -4.27
C LYS A 107 -5.26 23.25 -5.62
N HIS A 108 -4.91 24.35 -6.28
CA HIS A 108 -4.14 24.34 -7.53
C HIS A 108 -2.70 24.80 -7.28
N GLN A 109 -1.74 24.17 -7.95
CA GLN A 109 -0.37 24.66 -7.96
C GLN A 109 -0.28 25.86 -8.91
N MET A 110 0.06 27.03 -8.35
CA MET A 110 0.19 28.29 -9.08
C MET A 110 1.56 28.44 -9.73
N LEU A 111 2.62 28.13 -8.97
CA LEU A 111 4.00 28.32 -9.40
C LEU A 111 4.92 27.33 -8.69
N ARG A 112 6.03 26.98 -9.35
CA ARG A 112 7.15 26.28 -8.73
C ARG A 112 8.43 27.09 -8.87
N LEU A 113 9.14 27.28 -7.76
CA LEU A 113 10.43 27.95 -7.68
C LEU A 113 11.47 26.92 -7.26
N ASP A 114 12.51 26.75 -8.07
CA ASP A 114 13.58 25.80 -7.82
C ASP A 114 14.85 26.57 -7.41
N LYS A 115 15.31 26.40 -6.17
CA LYS A 115 16.60 26.93 -5.66
C LYS A 115 17.60 25.78 -5.70
N GLU A 116 18.49 25.76 -6.69
CA GLU A 116 19.37 24.61 -6.93
C GLU A 116 20.66 24.99 -7.66
N SER A 117 21.63 24.08 -7.65
CA SER A 117 22.87 24.18 -8.43
C SER A 117 23.24 22.80 -8.97
N ASN A 118 23.76 22.75 -10.19
CA ASN A 118 24.24 21.55 -10.88
C ASN A 118 25.75 21.56 -11.11
N ILE A 119 26.46 22.51 -10.50
CA ILE A 119 27.92 22.62 -10.61
C ILE A 119 28.57 21.34 -10.03
N PRO A 120 29.74 20.88 -10.47
CA PRO A 120 30.48 19.78 -9.82
C PRO A 120 31.05 20.16 -8.45
N LEU A 121 31.06 19.23 -7.48
CA LEU A 121 31.51 19.52 -6.10
C LEU A 121 33.00 19.78 -6.05
N GLU A 122 33.41 20.50 -5.01
CA GLU A 122 34.82 20.68 -4.69
C GLU A 122 35.43 19.30 -4.38
N SER A 123 36.64 19.03 -4.87
CA SER A 123 37.25 17.70 -4.81
C SER A 123 37.39 17.16 -3.38
N ASN A 124 37.68 18.04 -2.41
CA ASN A 124 37.77 17.70 -0.99
C ASN A 124 36.44 17.13 -0.44
N ILE A 125 35.28 17.59 -0.92
CA ILE A 125 33.98 17.05 -0.50
C ILE A 125 33.79 15.63 -1.04
N TYR A 126 34.13 15.39 -2.32
CA TYR A 126 34.08 14.04 -2.90
C TYR A 126 35.04 13.08 -2.18
N GLU A 127 36.25 13.53 -1.86
CA GLU A 127 37.26 12.75 -1.15
C GLU A 127 36.79 12.39 0.26
N ALA A 128 36.34 13.37 1.04
CA ALA A 128 35.84 13.15 2.40
C ALA A 128 34.63 12.21 2.44
N MET A 129 33.65 12.42 1.54
CA MET A 129 32.51 11.49 1.40
C MET A 129 32.96 10.07 1.07
N PHE A 130 33.92 9.93 0.14
CA PHE A 130 34.40 8.61 -0.27
C PHE A 130 35.12 7.88 0.85
N GLU A 131 36.01 8.57 1.58
CA GLU A 131 36.78 7.98 2.67
C GLU A 131 35.88 7.45 3.79
N ASP A 132 34.86 8.23 4.17
CA ASP A 132 33.89 7.82 5.20
C ASP A 132 33.03 6.63 4.75
N ILE A 133 32.54 6.65 3.50
CA ILE A 133 31.80 5.52 2.92
C ILE A 133 32.70 4.27 2.85
N GLN A 134 33.95 4.42 2.39
CA GLN A 134 34.90 3.31 2.29
C GLN A 134 35.20 2.68 3.65
N GLY A 135 35.32 3.48 4.71
CA GLY A 135 35.54 2.99 6.07
C GLY A 135 34.37 2.18 6.63
N ASN A 136 33.16 2.43 6.15
CA ASN A 136 31.92 1.85 6.71
C ASN A 136 31.17 0.92 5.75
N ILE A 137 31.69 0.66 4.54
CA ILE A 137 30.96 0.01 3.45
C ILE A 137 30.41 -1.37 3.82
N THR A 138 31.15 -2.16 4.60
CA THR A 138 30.78 -3.51 5.02
C THR A 138 29.61 -3.57 6.00
N ALA A 139 29.18 -2.43 6.55
CA ALA A 139 28.01 -2.36 7.42
C ALA A 139 26.67 -2.34 6.65
N TYR A 140 26.72 -2.20 5.32
CA TYR A 140 25.54 -2.06 4.47
C TYR A 140 25.28 -3.32 3.66
N HIS A 141 23.99 -3.60 3.43
CA HIS A 141 23.53 -4.75 2.65
C HIS A 141 23.17 -4.36 1.21
N CYS A 142 23.01 -3.07 0.94
CA CYS A 142 22.65 -2.51 -0.37
C CYS A 142 23.01 -1.02 -0.42
N MET A 143 23.38 -0.53 -1.60
CA MET A 143 23.66 0.88 -1.89
C MET A 143 22.67 1.41 -2.93
N ILE A 144 22.09 2.56 -2.67
CA ILE A 144 21.24 3.30 -3.62
C ILE A 144 21.96 4.58 -4.05
N LEU A 145 22.09 4.79 -5.35
CA LEU A 145 22.55 6.03 -5.96
C LEU A 145 21.34 6.78 -6.55
N SER A 146 20.88 7.83 -5.87
CA SER A 146 19.70 8.60 -6.26
C SER A 146 20.11 9.90 -6.96
N ASP A 147 20.07 9.88 -8.30
CA ASP A 147 20.60 10.96 -9.14
C ASP A 147 19.49 11.90 -9.62
N TYR A 148 19.67 13.19 -9.38
CA TYR A 148 18.79 14.26 -9.85
C TYR A 148 19.55 15.31 -10.68
N LEU A 149 20.78 15.01 -11.11
CA LEU A 149 21.70 15.90 -11.80
C LEU A 149 21.98 17.20 -11.03
N LYS A 150 22.13 17.15 -9.70
CA LYS A 150 22.53 18.31 -8.86
C LYS A 150 24.02 18.29 -8.47
N GLY A 151 24.76 17.34 -9.03
CA GLY A 151 26.21 17.29 -9.00
C GLY A 151 26.81 16.47 -7.86
N VAL A 152 26.01 15.81 -7.01
CA VAL A 152 26.56 14.82 -6.06
C VAL A 152 27.09 13.60 -6.80
N LEU A 153 26.36 13.10 -7.78
CA LEU A 153 26.71 11.90 -8.54
C LEU A 153 27.43 12.24 -9.86
N SER A 154 28.64 12.81 -9.74
CA SER A 154 29.52 13.03 -10.90
C SER A 154 29.97 11.71 -11.52
N PRO A 155 30.25 11.65 -12.84
CA PRO A 155 30.62 10.39 -13.49
C PRO A 155 31.78 9.65 -12.83
N ALA A 156 32.82 10.37 -12.41
CA ALA A 156 33.98 9.80 -11.73
C ALA A 156 33.63 9.27 -10.33
N PHE A 157 32.87 10.03 -9.55
CA PHE A 157 32.49 9.65 -8.19
C PHE A 157 31.52 8.47 -8.19
N THR A 158 30.48 8.50 -9.03
CA THR A 158 29.51 7.40 -9.22
C THR A 158 30.23 6.09 -9.56
N GLN A 159 31.18 6.11 -10.49
CA GLN A 159 31.97 4.92 -10.83
C GLN A 159 32.88 4.46 -9.69
N LYS A 160 33.44 5.39 -8.90
CA LYS A 160 34.25 5.03 -7.72
C LYS A 160 33.41 4.29 -6.67
N LEU A 161 32.19 4.76 -6.42
CA LEU A 161 31.24 4.14 -5.49
C LEU A 161 30.78 2.75 -5.97
N ILE A 162 30.41 2.61 -7.24
CA ILE A 162 29.98 1.32 -7.79
C ILE A 162 31.10 0.28 -7.69
N LYS A 163 32.34 0.65 -8.03
CA LYS A 163 33.49 -0.25 -7.91
C LYS A 163 33.74 -0.67 -6.46
N LEU A 164 33.64 0.27 -5.52
CA LEU A 164 33.80 -0.01 -4.09
C LEU A 164 32.73 -0.98 -3.59
N ALA A 165 31.45 -0.73 -3.87
CA ALA A 165 30.36 -1.62 -3.44
C ALA A 165 30.52 -3.03 -4.04
N ASN A 166 30.85 -3.11 -5.33
CA ASN A 166 31.05 -4.38 -6.02
C ASN A 166 32.24 -5.19 -5.48
N SER A 167 33.30 -4.55 -4.94
CA SER A 167 34.41 -5.29 -4.32
C SER A 167 34.04 -5.97 -2.99
N PHE A 168 32.87 -5.64 -2.44
CA PHE A 168 32.30 -6.23 -1.22
C PHE A 168 30.99 -6.98 -1.50
N ASP A 169 30.67 -7.27 -2.77
CA ASP A 169 29.42 -7.93 -3.19
C ASP A 169 28.14 -7.22 -2.73
N ILE A 170 28.21 -5.89 -2.54
CA ILE A 170 27.05 -5.09 -2.15
C ILE A 170 26.31 -4.65 -3.42
N PRO A 171 25.03 -5.02 -3.60
CA PRO A 171 24.27 -4.61 -4.78
C PRO A 171 24.06 -3.10 -4.81
N VAL A 172 24.28 -2.51 -6.00
CA VAL A 172 24.06 -1.08 -6.24
C VAL A 172 22.84 -0.87 -7.12
N LEU A 173 21.85 -0.14 -6.60
CA LEU A 173 20.68 0.30 -7.34
C LEU A 173 20.82 1.77 -7.69
N CYS A 174 20.57 2.14 -8.93
CA CYS A 174 20.64 3.54 -9.35
C CYS A 174 19.26 4.03 -9.80
N ASP A 175 18.83 5.18 -9.30
CA ASP A 175 17.75 5.96 -9.90
C ASP A 175 18.38 6.94 -10.90
N PRO A 176 18.36 6.64 -12.20
CA PRO A 176 19.22 7.31 -13.15
C PRO A 176 18.60 8.61 -13.65
N LYS A 177 19.47 9.58 -13.93
CA LYS A 177 19.09 10.83 -14.60
C LYS A 177 20.02 11.18 -15.75
N GLY A 178 19.46 11.86 -16.75
CA GLY A 178 20.14 12.24 -17.99
C GLY A 178 20.11 11.14 -19.04
N SER A 179 20.83 11.35 -20.15
CA SER A 179 20.86 10.43 -21.29
C SER A 179 22.09 9.50 -21.28
N ASP A 180 23.15 9.84 -20.56
CA ASP A 180 24.36 9.03 -20.49
C ASP A 180 24.34 8.09 -19.29
N TYR A 181 24.03 6.82 -19.54
CA TYR A 181 24.00 5.79 -18.51
C TYR A 181 25.36 5.08 -18.32
N ALA A 182 26.40 5.42 -19.10
CA ALA A 182 27.72 4.80 -18.95
C ALA A 182 28.31 5.01 -17.55
N LYS A 183 27.93 6.10 -16.86
CA LYS A 183 28.35 6.35 -15.47
C LYS A 183 27.77 5.37 -14.44
N TYR A 184 26.75 4.59 -14.79
CA TYR A 184 26.16 3.56 -13.93
C TYR A 184 26.63 2.14 -14.27
N LYS A 185 27.70 2.00 -15.05
CA LYS A 185 28.23 0.70 -15.46
C LYS A 185 28.58 -0.16 -14.23
N HIS A 186 28.20 -1.43 -14.27
CA HIS A 186 28.29 -2.45 -13.23
C HIS A 186 27.37 -2.27 -12.01
N ALA A 187 26.35 -1.41 -12.10
CA ALA A 187 25.26 -1.42 -11.12
C ALA A 187 24.43 -2.71 -11.24
N ALA A 188 23.81 -3.15 -10.15
CA ALA A 188 22.93 -4.30 -10.16
C ALA A 188 21.64 -4.03 -10.94
N LEU A 189 21.05 -2.84 -10.74
CA LEU A 189 19.77 -2.47 -11.34
C LEU A 189 19.65 -0.94 -11.51
N LEU A 190 18.93 -0.51 -12.54
CA LEU A 190 18.52 0.88 -12.76
C LEU A 190 16.98 0.98 -12.76
N THR A 191 16.41 2.09 -12.30
CA THR A 191 14.95 2.31 -12.23
C THR A 191 14.41 3.47 -13.10
N PRO A 192 14.86 3.68 -14.35
CA PRO A 192 14.32 4.77 -15.16
C PRO A 192 12.83 4.61 -15.42
N ASN A 193 12.14 5.72 -15.60
CA ASN A 193 10.83 5.69 -16.24
C ASN A 193 10.95 5.46 -17.76
N LYS A 194 9.82 5.12 -18.39
CA LYS A 194 9.73 4.90 -19.85
C LYS A 194 10.39 6.00 -20.67
N LYS A 195 10.21 7.27 -20.29
CA LYS A 195 10.81 8.41 -21.01
C LYS A 195 12.33 8.46 -20.86
N GLU A 196 12.84 8.34 -19.65
CA GLU A 196 14.28 8.30 -19.37
C GLU A 196 14.96 7.11 -20.08
N ALA A 197 14.30 5.95 -20.10
CA ALA A 197 14.79 4.78 -20.81
C ALA A 197 14.84 5.01 -22.34
N MET A 198 13.80 5.63 -22.93
CA MET A 198 13.81 5.99 -24.35
C MET A 198 14.92 6.99 -24.69
N GLU A 199 15.15 7.98 -23.83
CA GLU A 199 16.19 9.00 -24.00
C GLU A 199 17.60 8.37 -23.95
N ALA A 200 17.87 7.51 -22.98
CA ALA A 200 19.18 6.87 -22.81
C ALA A 200 19.46 5.77 -23.85
N THR A 201 18.43 5.06 -24.30
CA THR A 201 18.58 3.95 -25.26
C THR A 201 18.41 4.40 -26.70
N HIS A 202 17.82 5.56 -26.97
CA HIS A 202 17.38 5.97 -28.31
C HIS A 202 16.43 4.94 -28.98
N VAL A 203 15.70 4.15 -28.18
CA VAL A 203 14.69 3.20 -28.65
C VAL A 203 13.32 3.80 -28.34
N ASN A 204 12.44 3.86 -29.33
CA ASN A 204 11.07 4.35 -29.13
C ASN A 204 10.16 3.21 -28.60
N ILE A 205 9.86 3.22 -27.30
CA ILE A 205 9.12 2.15 -26.63
C ILE A 205 7.61 2.33 -26.84
N HIS A 206 7.02 1.47 -27.68
CA HIS A 206 5.60 1.51 -28.02
C HIS A 206 4.91 0.13 -27.99
N ASN A 207 5.67 -0.95 -27.75
CA ASN A 207 5.18 -2.32 -27.59
C ASN A 207 6.21 -3.19 -26.85
N ASP A 208 5.85 -4.43 -26.55
CA ASP A 208 6.72 -5.36 -25.81
C ASP A 208 8.03 -5.68 -26.52
N LYS A 209 8.04 -5.67 -27.87
CA LYS A 209 9.27 -5.89 -28.66
C LYS A 209 10.28 -4.75 -28.46
N THR A 210 9.82 -3.50 -28.57
CA THR A 210 10.68 -2.32 -28.37
C THR A 210 11.04 -2.10 -26.90
N LEU A 211 10.18 -2.53 -25.97
CA LEU A 211 10.49 -2.57 -24.55
C LEU A 211 11.64 -3.55 -24.25
N LEU A 212 11.58 -4.76 -24.80
CA LEU A 212 12.64 -5.76 -24.69
C LEU A 212 13.96 -5.22 -25.28
N GLU A 213 13.91 -4.58 -26.45
CA GLU A 213 15.07 -3.96 -27.09
C GLU A 213 15.72 -2.89 -26.18
N ALA A 214 14.90 -2.00 -25.60
CA ALA A 214 15.39 -0.97 -24.69
C ALA A 214 16.06 -1.57 -23.44
N LEU A 215 15.45 -2.58 -22.81
CA LEU A 215 16.02 -3.28 -21.65
C LEU A 215 17.34 -3.99 -21.99
N GLN A 216 17.40 -4.67 -23.14
CA GLN A 216 18.63 -5.32 -23.63
C GLN A 216 19.74 -4.30 -23.91
N LYS A 217 19.39 -3.14 -24.48
CA LYS A 217 20.34 -2.06 -24.74
C LYS A 217 20.86 -1.44 -23.44
N MET A 218 19.99 -1.19 -22.46
CA MET A 218 20.40 -0.75 -21.11
C MET A 218 21.36 -1.75 -20.46
N ARG A 219 21.04 -3.06 -20.54
CA ARG A 219 21.92 -4.11 -20.06
C ARG A 219 23.30 -4.03 -20.71
N LYS A 220 23.35 -3.85 -22.02
CA LYS A 220 24.61 -3.79 -22.77
C LYS A 220 25.45 -2.55 -22.40
N ILE A 221 24.82 -1.39 -22.24
CA ILE A 221 25.50 -0.13 -21.89
C ILE A 221 26.09 -0.23 -20.48
N CYS A 222 25.29 -0.69 -19.53
CA CYS A 222 25.63 -0.60 -18.11
C CYS A 222 26.11 -1.93 -17.50
N ASN A 223 26.03 -3.05 -18.23
CA ASN A 223 26.30 -4.38 -17.71
C ASN A 223 25.50 -4.71 -16.43
N LEU A 224 24.17 -4.51 -16.49
CA LEU A 224 23.26 -4.71 -15.36
C LEU A 224 22.97 -6.18 -15.10
N THR A 225 22.81 -6.51 -13.82
CA THR A 225 22.24 -7.80 -13.40
C THR A 225 20.76 -7.86 -13.78
N TYR A 226 19.99 -6.83 -13.42
CA TYR A 226 18.56 -6.72 -13.66
C TYR A 226 18.23 -5.37 -14.31
N PRO A 227 18.17 -5.28 -15.65
CA PRO A 227 17.58 -4.14 -16.35
C PRO A 227 16.10 -4.02 -15.99
N LEU A 228 15.66 -2.84 -15.55
CA LEU A 228 14.27 -2.57 -15.16
C LEU A 228 13.82 -1.22 -15.72
N ILE A 229 12.55 -1.10 -16.10
CA ILE A 229 11.90 0.15 -16.51
C ILE A 229 10.56 0.26 -15.79
N THR A 230 10.29 1.42 -15.19
CA THR A 230 8.95 1.75 -14.67
C THR A 230 8.09 2.33 -15.80
N LEU A 231 6.86 1.81 -15.93
CA LEU A 231 5.95 2.07 -17.03
C LEU A 231 4.65 2.78 -16.57
N SER A 232 4.72 3.51 -15.46
CA SER A 232 3.57 4.23 -14.89
C SER A 232 2.37 3.30 -14.68
N GLU A 233 1.22 3.58 -15.31
CA GLU A 233 0.01 2.77 -15.24
C GLU A 233 0.17 1.36 -15.81
N GLU A 234 1.13 1.12 -16.71
CA GLU A 234 1.42 -0.22 -17.24
C GLU A 234 2.25 -1.06 -16.24
N GLY A 235 2.68 -0.48 -15.11
CA GLY A 235 3.40 -1.16 -14.04
C GLY A 235 4.92 -1.14 -14.20
N ILE A 236 5.57 -2.29 -14.00
CA ILE A 236 7.04 -2.43 -14.00
C ILE A 236 7.44 -3.55 -14.96
N ALA A 237 8.48 -3.34 -15.76
CA ALA A 237 9.06 -4.35 -16.62
C ALA A 237 10.55 -4.57 -16.32
N TYR A 238 11.01 -5.81 -16.34
CA TYR A 238 12.41 -6.15 -16.10
C TYR A 238 12.85 -7.39 -16.89
N LEU A 239 14.16 -7.57 -17.02
CA LEU A 239 14.75 -8.84 -17.46
C LEU A 239 15.31 -9.59 -16.25
N ASP A 240 15.03 -10.88 -16.17
CA ASP A 240 15.64 -11.76 -15.15
C ASP A 240 17.05 -12.22 -15.57
N SER A 241 17.64 -13.13 -14.79
CA SER A 241 18.96 -13.71 -15.06
C SER A 241 19.02 -14.45 -16.39
N ASP A 242 17.91 -15.03 -16.84
CA ASP A 242 17.77 -15.79 -18.08
C ASP A 242 17.40 -14.89 -19.28
N LEU A 243 17.33 -13.57 -19.05
CA LEU A 243 16.91 -12.55 -20.02
C LEU A 243 15.47 -12.67 -20.49
N ALA A 244 14.62 -13.35 -19.74
CA ALA A 244 13.19 -13.37 -20.02
C ALA A 244 12.58 -12.01 -19.66
N LEU A 245 11.70 -11.51 -20.54
CA LEU A 245 10.93 -10.30 -20.27
C LEU A 245 9.79 -10.61 -19.29
N HIS A 246 9.78 -9.90 -18.18
CA HIS A 246 8.69 -9.91 -17.22
C HIS A 246 8.01 -8.54 -17.20
N LYS A 247 6.67 -8.54 -17.21
CA LYS A 247 5.85 -7.35 -16.97
C LYS A 247 4.95 -7.62 -15.77
N LYS A 248 5.01 -6.75 -14.78
CA LYS A 248 4.13 -6.77 -13.59
C LYS A 248 3.22 -5.55 -13.68
N PRO A 249 1.94 -5.72 -14.06
CA PRO A 249 1.02 -4.59 -14.20
C PRO A 249 0.79 -3.90 -12.85
N THR A 250 0.45 -2.61 -12.88
CA THR A 250 0.11 -1.91 -11.63
C THR A 250 -1.04 -2.62 -10.93
N ILE A 251 -0.96 -2.69 -9.60
CA ILE A 251 -2.03 -3.20 -8.77
C ILE A 251 -2.83 -2.09 -8.11
N ALA A 252 -2.49 -0.82 -8.35
CA ALA A 252 -3.17 0.36 -7.83
C ALA A 252 -4.61 0.46 -8.37
N LYS A 253 -5.58 0.72 -7.49
CA LYS A 253 -7.00 0.82 -7.85
C LYS A 253 -7.49 2.27 -7.98
N GLU A 254 -6.93 3.15 -7.16
CA GLU A 254 -7.27 4.57 -7.11
C GLU A 254 -5.98 5.37 -7.19
N VAL A 255 -5.94 6.35 -8.10
CA VAL A 255 -4.77 7.20 -8.34
C VAL A 255 -5.11 8.60 -7.87
N TYR A 256 -4.55 9.00 -6.72
CA TYR A 256 -4.71 10.35 -6.18
C TYR A 256 -3.53 11.24 -6.55
N ASP A 257 -2.30 10.77 -6.30
CA ASP A 257 -1.06 11.49 -6.58
C ASP A 257 0.04 10.51 -7.00
N VAL A 258 0.79 10.81 -8.06
CA VAL A 258 1.90 9.96 -8.56
C VAL A 258 3.28 10.43 -8.06
N SER A 259 3.31 11.53 -7.30
CA SER A 259 4.54 12.13 -6.79
C SER A 259 5.28 11.16 -5.85
N GLY A 260 6.57 10.92 -6.11
CA GLY A 260 7.41 10.06 -5.26
C GLY A 260 7.19 8.54 -5.42
N ALA A 261 6.36 8.11 -6.39
CA ALA A 261 6.18 6.68 -6.67
C ALA A 261 7.49 5.99 -7.12
N GLY A 262 8.31 6.67 -7.92
CA GLY A 262 9.63 6.17 -8.34
C GLY A 262 10.58 5.95 -7.17
N ASP A 263 10.69 6.93 -6.27
CA ASP A 263 11.49 6.84 -5.04
C ASP A 263 11.04 5.66 -4.16
N THR A 264 9.72 5.42 -4.10
CA THR A 264 9.13 4.30 -3.37
C THR A 264 9.51 2.95 -4.00
N VAL A 265 9.49 2.87 -5.33
CA VAL A 265 9.85 1.65 -6.07
C VAL A 265 11.31 1.27 -5.82
N ILE A 266 12.26 2.21 -5.99
CA ILE A 266 13.68 1.90 -5.79
C ILE A 266 13.99 1.54 -4.33
N ALA A 267 13.37 2.23 -3.36
CA ALA A 267 13.49 1.90 -1.94
C ALA A 267 13.00 0.47 -1.64
N ALA A 268 11.84 0.10 -2.16
CA ALA A 268 11.25 -1.21 -1.98
C ALA A 268 12.08 -2.32 -2.65
N LEU A 269 12.58 -2.09 -3.87
CA LEU A 269 13.49 -3.01 -4.55
C LEU A 269 14.78 -3.21 -3.75
N ALA A 270 15.40 -2.13 -3.29
CA ALA A 270 16.64 -2.18 -2.52
C ALA A 270 16.48 -3.01 -1.24
N LEU A 271 15.36 -2.81 -0.51
CA LEU A 271 15.08 -3.54 0.72
C LEU A 271 14.91 -5.04 0.49
N GLN A 272 14.21 -5.45 -0.57
CA GLN A 272 13.98 -6.87 -0.83
C GLN A 272 15.24 -7.56 -1.37
N LEU A 273 15.98 -6.91 -2.28
CA LEU A 273 17.24 -7.44 -2.78
C LEU A 273 18.29 -7.54 -1.67
N ALA A 274 18.32 -6.58 -0.72
CA ALA A 274 19.18 -6.65 0.46
C ALA A 274 18.85 -7.82 1.39
N LYS A 275 17.62 -8.35 1.35
CA LYS A 275 17.21 -9.57 2.09
C LYS A 275 17.57 -10.86 1.34
N GLY A 276 18.11 -10.76 0.13
CA GLY A 276 18.37 -11.91 -0.73
C GLY A 276 17.13 -12.43 -1.47
N GLU A 277 16.04 -11.66 -1.53
CA GLU A 277 14.85 -12.03 -2.28
C GLU A 277 15.09 -11.97 -3.79
N SER A 278 14.32 -12.75 -4.54
CA SER A 278 14.40 -12.73 -6.02
C SER A 278 13.92 -11.39 -6.60
N ILE A 279 14.37 -11.04 -7.81
CA ILE A 279 13.89 -9.85 -8.52
C ILE A 279 12.36 -9.87 -8.73
N GLU A 280 11.76 -11.06 -8.84
CA GLU A 280 10.32 -11.20 -8.96
C GLU A 280 9.60 -10.77 -7.67
N GLU A 281 10.05 -11.27 -6.52
CA GLU A 281 9.47 -10.91 -5.21
C GLU A 281 9.75 -9.45 -4.86
N ALA A 282 10.95 -8.95 -5.18
CA ALA A 282 11.30 -7.55 -5.05
C ALA A 282 10.37 -6.65 -5.88
N THR A 283 10.09 -7.02 -7.12
CA THR A 283 9.19 -6.26 -8.01
C THR A 283 7.73 -6.33 -7.53
N LYS A 284 7.26 -7.49 -7.05
CA LYS A 284 5.92 -7.62 -6.45
C LYS A 284 5.75 -6.69 -5.25
N PHE A 285 6.74 -6.67 -4.35
CA PHE A 285 6.75 -5.80 -3.18
C PHE A 285 6.81 -4.32 -3.57
N ALA A 286 7.66 -3.95 -4.52
CA ALA A 286 7.78 -2.58 -5.01
C ALA A 286 6.49 -2.06 -5.68
N ASN A 287 5.82 -2.91 -6.45
CA ASN A 287 4.54 -2.56 -7.08
C ASN A 287 3.42 -2.35 -6.04
N ALA A 288 3.41 -3.14 -4.96
CA ALA A 288 2.50 -2.93 -3.83
C ALA A 288 2.82 -1.66 -3.04
N ALA A 289 4.09 -1.37 -2.79
CA ALA A 289 4.51 -0.12 -2.15
C ALA A 289 4.09 1.10 -2.97
N ALA A 290 4.33 1.08 -4.29
CA ALA A 290 3.88 2.12 -5.20
C ALA A 290 2.35 2.29 -5.15
N ALA A 291 1.58 1.19 -5.18
CA ALA A 291 0.13 1.23 -5.10
C ALA A 291 -0.39 1.86 -3.80
N VAL A 292 0.26 1.60 -2.66
CA VAL A 292 -0.08 2.23 -1.38
C VAL A 292 0.18 3.73 -1.41
N VAL A 293 1.33 4.18 -1.94
CA VAL A 293 1.67 5.62 -2.01
C VAL A 293 0.79 6.37 -2.98
N ILE A 294 0.50 5.80 -4.15
CA ILE A 294 -0.36 6.40 -5.17
C ILE A 294 -1.80 6.62 -4.66
N GLY A 295 -2.23 5.79 -3.70
CA GLY A 295 -3.50 5.91 -2.99
C GLY A 295 -3.55 7.05 -1.95
N LYS A 296 -2.45 7.79 -1.74
CA LYS A 296 -2.30 8.86 -0.75
C LYS A 296 -2.01 10.20 -1.44
N ILE A 297 -2.16 11.30 -0.69
CA ILE A 297 -1.88 12.66 -1.18
C ILE A 297 -0.45 13.06 -0.80
N GLY A 298 0.31 13.64 -1.75
CA GLY A 298 1.68 14.13 -1.55
C GLY A 298 2.74 13.03 -1.54
N SER A 299 4.00 13.39 -1.23
CA SER A 299 5.14 12.46 -1.06
C SER A 299 4.99 11.58 0.19
N ALA A 300 3.92 10.78 0.23
CA ALA A 300 3.64 9.85 1.30
C ALA A 300 4.57 8.62 1.22
N THR A 301 4.68 7.91 2.34
CA THR A 301 5.43 6.65 2.41
C THR A 301 4.49 5.45 2.55
N ALA A 302 4.93 4.29 2.10
CA ALA A 302 4.28 3.01 2.36
C ALA A 302 4.95 2.30 3.54
N THR A 303 4.19 2.05 4.61
CA THR A 303 4.70 1.27 5.74
C THR A 303 4.74 -0.22 5.41
N LEU A 304 5.64 -0.98 6.05
CA LEU A 304 5.72 -2.43 5.83
C LEU A 304 4.37 -3.13 6.03
N LYS A 305 3.59 -2.70 7.04
CA LYS A 305 2.26 -3.25 7.32
C LYS A 305 1.28 -2.99 6.18
N GLU A 306 1.21 -1.75 5.67
CA GLU A 306 0.31 -1.41 4.55
C GLU A 306 0.65 -2.21 3.29
N ILE A 307 1.95 -2.41 3.01
CA ILE A 307 2.39 -3.21 1.86
C ILE A 307 1.99 -4.67 2.06
N GLN A 308 2.19 -5.22 3.25
CA GLN A 308 1.75 -6.58 3.59
C GLN A 308 0.24 -6.76 3.50
N ASP A 309 -0.54 -5.78 3.97
CA ASP A 309 -2.00 -5.78 3.85
C ASP A 309 -2.45 -5.70 2.39
N TYR A 310 -1.69 -5.00 1.53
CA TYR A 310 -1.95 -4.93 0.09
C TYR A 310 -1.61 -6.23 -0.64
N LEU A 311 -0.50 -6.87 -0.27
CA LEU A 311 -0.04 -8.14 -0.83
C LEU A 311 -0.80 -9.35 -0.28
N ALA A 312 -1.44 -9.21 0.88
CA ALA A 312 -2.25 -10.26 1.46
C ALA A 312 -3.34 -10.65 0.44
N PRO A 313 -3.39 -11.92 -0.01
CA PRO A 313 -4.48 -12.36 -0.88
C PRO A 313 -5.79 -12.01 -0.19
N LYS A 314 -6.70 -11.30 -0.88
CA LYS A 314 -8.00 -10.88 -0.32
C LYS A 314 -8.61 -12.05 0.45
N ARG A 315 -8.49 -12.00 1.78
CA ARG A 315 -8.72 -13.12 2.72
C ARG A 315 -10.18 -13.50 2.87
N ILE A 316 -11.07 -13.12 1.95
CA ILE A 316 -12.51 -13.37 2.07
C ILE A 316 -12.77 -14.84 2.40
N LEU A 317 -12.09 -15.77 1.71
CA LEU A 317 -12.34 -17.20 1.93
C LEU A 317 -11.80 -17.72 3.28
N LYS A 318 -10.64 -17.24 3.72
CA LYS A 318 -10.01 -17.69 4.98
C LYS A 318 -10.64 -17.01 6.20
N ASP A 319 -10.99 -15.74 6.09
CA ASP A 319 -11.67 -14.98 7.13
C ASP A 319 -13.14 -15.42 7.27
N ALA A 320 -13.81 -15.83 6.18
CA ALA A 320 -15.14 -16.42 6.30
C ALA A 320 -15.08 -17.76 7.05
N GLN A 321 -14.09 -18.62 6.78
CA GLN A 321 -13.94 -19.89 7.48
C GLN A 321 -13.70 -19.71 9.00
N THR A 322 -12.90 -18.74 9.42
CA THR A 322 -12.64 -18.52 10.86
C THR A 322 -13.84 -17.96 11.63
N LYS A 323 -14.84 -17.42 10.93
CA LYS A 323 -16.11 -16.98 11.53
C LYS A 323 -17.13 -18.11 11.66
N ILE A 324 -16.98 -19.21 10.92
CA ILE A 324 -17.85 -20.37 11.04
C ILE A 324 -17.31 -21.24 12.18
N ILE A 325 -18.09 -21.37 13.26
CA ILE A 325 -17.66 -22.08 14.46
C ILE A 325 -18.63 -23.24 14.74
N THR A 326 -18.13 -24.30 15.37
CA THR A 326 -18.96 -25.47 15.67
C THR A 326 -19.73 -25.32 16.97
N ASN A 327 -19.16 -24.58 17.93
CA ASN A 327 -19.79 -24.34 19.22
C ASN A 327 -19.34 -22.99 19.81
N PHE A 328 -20.14 -22.47 20.75
CA PHE A 328 -19.88 -21.15 21.35
C PHE A 328 -18.61 -21.09 22.20
N LEU A 329 -18.12 -22.23 22.72
CA LEU A 329 -16.93 -22.23 23.59
C LEU A 329 -15.66 -21.80 22.83
N GLU A 330 -15.58 -22.07 21.52
CA GLU A 330 -14.47 -21.65 20.66
C GLU A 330 -14.22 -20.14 20.66
N ILE A 331 -15.26 -19.34 20.90
CA ILE A 331 -15.20 -17.88 20.83
C ILE A 331 -15.43 -17.19 22.16
N LYS A 332 -15.69 -17.96 23.23
CA LYS A 332 -16.12 -17.42 24.53
C LYS A 332 -15.14 -16.39 25.08
N GLU A 333 -13.84 -16.64 24.96
CA GLU A 333 -12.79 -15.69 25.37
C GLU A 333 -12.74 -14.46 24.44
N ASN A 334 -12.88 -14.65 23.13
CA ASN A 334 -12.84 -13.59 22.12
C ASN A 334 -14.01 -12.60 22.22
N VAL A 335 -15.12 -13.03 22.80
CA VAL A 335 -16.33 -12.22 23.00
C VAL A 335 -16.49 -11.74 24.45
N ASN A 336 -15.54 -12.05 25.33
CA ASN A 336 -15.62 -11.63 26.72
C ASN A 336 -15.61 -10.09 26.83
N GLY A 337 -16.51 -9.54 27.64
CA GLY A 337 -16.69 -8.09 27.81
C GLY A 337 -17.33 -7.36 26.61
N LYS A 338 -17.72 -8.05 25.55
CA LYS A 338 -18.40 -7.47 24.37
C LYS A 338 -19.90 -7.64 24.47
N LYS A 339 -20.67 -6.69 23.92
CA LYS A 339 -22.13 -6.77 23.83
C LYS A 339 -22.54 -7.71 22.68
N ILE A 340 -23.10 -8.87 23.02
CA ILE A 340 -23.43 -9.93 22.06
C ILE A 340 -24.86 -9.74 21.53
N VAL A 341 -24.98 -9.62 20.22
CA VAL A 341 -26.23 -9.65 19.48
C VAL A 341 -26.39 -11.01 18.82
N PHE A 342 -27.55 -11.62 18.98
CA PHE A 342 -27.87 -12.90 18.33
C PHE A 342 -29.11 -12.79 17.46
N THR A 343 -29.05 -13.41 16.28
CA THR A 343 -30.22 -13.66 15.43
C THR A 343 -30.09 -15.06 14.85
N ASN A 344 -31.19 -15.65 14.38
CA ASN A 344 -31.13 -16.91 13.65
C ASN A 344 -32.05 -16.91 12.43
N GLY A 345 -31.80 -17.84 11.51
CA GLY A 345 -32.64 -18.03 10.34
C GLY A 345 -32.11 -19.08 9.38
N CYS A 346 -32.91 -19.32 8.34
CA CYS A 346 -32.61 -20.26 7.27
C CYS A 346 -31.63 -19.69 6.23
N PHE A 347 -31.73 -18.39 5.91
CA PHE A 347 -30.83 -17.67 5.00
C PHE A 347 -30.50 -18.39 3.69
N ASP A 348 -31.51 -19.01 3.07
CA ASP A 348 -31.28 -19.89 1.92
C ASP A 348 -30.83 -19.16 0.67
N ILE A 349 -31.66 -18.28 0.11
CA ILE A 349 -31.23 -17.35 -0.94
C ILE A 349 -31.22 -15.96 -0.33
N LEU A 350 -30.01 -15.40 -0.17
CA LEU A 350 -29.86 -14.05 0.33
C LEU A 350 -30.39 -13.02 -0.67
N HIS A 351 -30.89 -11.92 -0.12
CA HIS A 351 -31.34 -10.76 -0.87
C HIS A 351 -31.11 -9.53 0.00
N TYR A 352 -31.26 -8.34 -0.58
CA TYR A 352 -31.04 -7.07 0.10
C TYR A 352 -31.72 -6.96 1.48
N GLY A 353 -32.96 -7.46 1.62
CA GLY A 353 -33.66 -7.51 2.91
C GLY A 353 -32.88 -8.22 4.04
N HIS A 354 -32.22 -9.36 3.76
CA HIS A 354 -31.39 -10.05 4.75
C HIS A 354 -30.15 -9.23 5.12
N VAL A 355 -29.46 -8.65 4.13
CA VAL A 355 -28.25 -7.85 4.38
C VAL A 355 -28.59 -6.61 5.20
N SER A 356 -29.66 -5.90 4.85
CA SER A 356 -30.14 -4.73 5.60
C SER A 356 -30.54 -5.10 7.04
N TYR A 357 -31.22 -6.23 7.23
CA TYR A 357 -31.58 -6.75 8.55
C TYR A 357 -30.35 -7.04 9.42
N LEU A 358 -29.35 -7.75 8.88
CA LEU A 358 -28.12 -8.09 9.59
C LEU A 358 -27.28 -6.85 9.92
N GLU A 359 -27.20 -5.88 9.01
CA GLU A 359 -26.55 -4.57 9.25
C GLU A 359 -27.20 -3.82 10.41
N LYS A 360 -28.55 -3.75 10.44
CA LYS A 360 -29.27 -3.12 11.54
C LYS A 360 -29.06 -3.88 12.86
N ALA A 361 -29.05 -5.22 12.83
CA ALA A 361 -28.79 -6.04 14.01
C ALA A 361 -27.38 -5.80 14.57
N ARG A 362 -26.36 -5.76 13.70
CA ARG A 362 -24.95 -5.53 14.10
C ARG A 362 -24.75 -4.20 14.81
N LYS A 363 -25.54 -3.16 14.50
CA LYS A 363 -25.45 -1.84 15.15
C LYS A 363 -25.91 -1.83 16.62
N LEU A 364 -26.59 -2.89 17.09
CA LEU A 364 -27.12 -2.96 18.45
C LEU A 364 -26.08 -3.40 19.51
N GLY A 365 -24.94 -3.93 19.08
CA GLY A 365 -23.86 -4.38 19.96
C GLY A 365 -22.53 -4.52 19.23
N ASP A 366 -21.57 -5.24 19.81
CA ASP A 366 -20.19 -5.33 19.34
C ASP A 366 -19.93 -6.58 18.49
N VAL A 367 -20.69 -7.65 18.74
CA VAL A 367 -20.55 -8.95 18.07
C VAL A 367 -21.92 -9.40 17.60
N LEU A 368 -22.05 -9.72 16.31
CA LEU A 368 -23.26 -10.35 15.77
C LEU A 368 -23.00 -11.83 15.50
N ILE A 369 -23.68 -12.69 16.25
CA ILE A 369 -23.68 -14.14 16.05
C ILE A 369 -24.97 -14.54 15.31
N VAL A 370 -24.82 -15.25 14.20
CA VAL A 370 -25.94 -15.75 13.41
C VAL A 370 -26.07 -17.27 13.60
N GLY A 371 -27.18 -17.70 14.21
CA GLY A 371 -27.59 -19.10 14.23
C GLY A 371 -28.17 -19.50 12.87
N LEU A 372 -27.53 -20.42 12.16
CA LEU A 372 -27.98 -20.93 10.87
C LEU A 372 -28.62 -22.31 11.03
N ASN A 373 -29.85 -22.47 10.56
CA ASN A 373 -30.49 -23.80 10.51
C ASN A 373 -29.72 -24.73 9.57
N SER A 374 -29.47 -25.96 9.99
CA SER A 374 -28.91 -27.02 9.16
C SER A 374 -29.84 -27.43 8.01
N ASP A 375 -29.32 -28.19 7.06
CA ASP A 375 -30.09 -28.69 5.92
C ASP A 375 -31.26 -29.57 6.40
N ASP A 376 -31.02 -30.45 7.37
CA ASP A 376 -32.04 -31.33 7.94
C ASP A 376 -33.10 -30.56 8.74
N SER A 377 -32.69 -29.54 9.50
CA SER A 377 -33.61 -28.63 10.21
C SER A 377 -34.56 -27.94 9.24
N ILE A 378 -34.05 -27.46 8.09
CA ILE A 378 -34.88 -26.79 7.09
C ILE A 378 -35.79 -27.77 6.35
N LYS A 379 -35.33 -28.97 6.02
CA LYS A 379 -36.17 -30.00 5.38
C LYS A 379 -37.39 -30.34 6.24
N ARG A 380 -37.20 -30.51 7.56
CA ARG A 380 -38.32 -30.74 8.49
C ARG A 380 -39.29 -29.55 8.57
N LEU A 381 -38.77 -28.32 8.54
CA LEU A 381 -39.58 -27.11 8.68
C LEU A 381 -40.29 -26.68 7.39
N LYS A 382 -39.72 -26.95 6.21
CA LYS A 382 -40.16 -26.39 4.92
C LYS A 382 -40.35 -27.43 3.80
N GLY A 383 -40.08 -28.70 4.06
CA GLY A 383 -40.21 -29.82 3.13
C GLY A 383 -38.90 -30.20 2.42
N GLU A 384 -38.89 -31.39 1.81
CA GLU A 384 -37.71 -32.03 1.18
C GLU A 384 -37.02 -31.18 0.09
N ASN A 385 -37.75 -30.28 -0.56
CA ASN A 385 -37.21 -29.43 -1.63
C ASN A 385 -36.48 -28.17 -1.09
N ARG A 386 -36.25 -28.08 0.22
CA ARG A 386 -35.63 -26.93 0.89
C ARG A 386 -34.61 -27.44 1.92
N PRO A 387 -33.42 -26.83 2.04
CA PRO A 387 -32.95 -25.62 1.36
C PRO A 387 -32.46 -25.87 -0.07
N ILE A 388 -32.29 -24.81 -0.86
CA ILE A 388 -31.69 -24.87 -2.19
C ILE A 388 -30.16 -24.88 -2.08
N ASN A 389 -29.61 -24.01 -1.23
CA ASN A 389 -28.18 -23.94 -0.97
C ASN A 389 -27.82 -24.78 0.26
N SER A 390 -26.69 -25.50 0.19
CA SER A 390 -26.21 -26.31 1.31
C SER A 390 -25.92 -25.44 2.54
N GLN A 391 -25.96 -26.04 3.72
CA GLN A 391 -25.63 -25.32 4.96
C GLN A 391 -24.21 -24.76 4.96
N ILE A 392 -23.28 -25.41 4.27
CA ILE A 392 -21.89 -24.96 4.14
C ILE A 392 -21.86 -23.67 3.30
N ASP A 393 -22.52 -23.65 2.15
CA ASP A 393 -22.56 -22.48 1.27
C ASP A 393 -23.26 -21.30 1.96
N ARG A 394 -24.39 -21.57 2.61
CA ARG A 394 -25.15 -20.55 3.36
C ARG A 394 -24.31 -19.96 4.50
N ALA A 395 -23.62 -20.80 5.27
CA ALA A 395 -22.73 -20.34 6.34
C ALA A 395 -21.59 -19.48 5.81
N PHE A 396 -20.99 -19.90 4.69
CA PHE A 396 -19.89 -19.19 4.06
C PHE A 396 -20.28 -17.80 3.52
N ILE A 397 -21.43 -17.72 2.85
CA ILE A 397 -21.95 -16.45 2.34
C ILE A 397 -22.24 -15.50 3.51
N LEU A 398 -22.87 -16.00 4.58
CA LEU A 398 -23.15 -15.21 5.79
C LEU A 398 -21.86 -14.72 6.45
N ALA A 399 -20.88 -15.60 6.64
CA ALA A 399 -19.59 -15.27 7.24
C ALA A 399 -18.80 -14.23 6.41
N SER A 400 -19.01 -14.23 5.09
CA SER A 400 -18.41 -13.24 4.18
C SER A 400 -18.99 -11.84 4.31
N LEU A 401 -20.14 -11.67 4.98
CA LEU A 401 -20.72 -10.35 5.24
C LEU A 401 -19.93 -9.62 6.34
N ALA A 402 -19.59 -8.36 6.08
CA ALA A 402 -18.81 -7.53 7.00
C ALA A 402 -19.50 -7.36 8.37
N CYS A 403 -20.82 -7.29 8.41
CA CYS A 403 -21.60 -7.15 9.63
C CYS A 403 -21.72 -8.44 10.48
N VAL A 404 -21.40 -9.62 9.93
CA VAL A 404 -21.49 -10.90 10.65
C VAL A 404 -20.15 -11.21 11.31
N SER A 405 -20.19 -11.42 12.63
CA SER A 405 -18.99 -11.75 13.42
C SER A 405 -18.76 -13.25 13.50
N TYR A 406 -19.80 -14.05 13.75
CA TYR A 406 -19.73 -15.51 13.77
C TYR A 406 -21.00 -16.14 13.22
N VAL A 407 -20.86 -17.34 12.64
CA VAL A 407 -21.97 -18.19 12.18
C VAL A 407 -21.87 -19.53 12.90
N ILE A 408 -22.99 -19.98 13.47
CA ILE A 408 -23.09 -21.28 14.16
C ILE A 408 -24.23 -22.06 13.52
N ILE A 409 -23.95 -23.25 13.01
CA ILE A 409 -24.97 -24.14 12.46
C ILE A 409 -25.62 -24.93 13.61
N PHE A 410 -26.94 -25.02 13.63
CA PHE A 410 -27.68 -25.83 14.61
C PHE A 410 -28.72 -26.72 13.91
N ASP A 411 -28.90 -27.91 14.46
CA ASP A 411 -29.73 -28.98 13.88
C ASP A 411 -31.17 -28.98 14.41
N GLU A 412 -31.42 -28.40 15.58
CA GLU A 412 -32.74 -28.42 16.20
C GLU A 412 -33.77 -27.57 15.42
N ASP A 413 -35.06 -27.84 15.66
CA ASP A 413 -36.15 -27.10 15.02
C ASP A 413 -36.26 -25.65 15.57
N THR A 414 -35.72 -25.42 16.76
CA THR A 414 -35.71 -24.10 17.40
C THR A 414 -34.32 -23.78 17.96
N PRO A 415 -33.91 -22.50 17.96
CA PRO A 415 -32.57 -22.11 18.43
C PRO A 415 -32.44 -22.08 19.97
N LYS A 416 -33.41 -22.63 20.72
CA LYS A 416 -33.52 -22.44 22.18
C LYS A 416 -32.25 -22.87 22.94
N ASN A 417 -31.72 -24.04 22.60
CA ASN A 417 -30.50 -24.59 23.21
C ASN A 417 -29.28 -23.72 22.89
N LEU A 418 -29.15 -23.27 21.64
CA LEU A 418 -28.06 -22.42 21.23
C LEU A 418 -28.11 -21.06 21.96
N ILE A 419 -29.30 -20.47 22.08
CA ILE A 419 -29.50 -19.21 22.80
C ILE A 419 -29.17 -19.38 24.29
N SER A 420 -29.53 -20.51 24.93
CA SER A 420 -29.24 -20.74 26.36
C SER A 420 -27.75 -20.92 26.65
N GLN A 421 -26.97 -21.39 25.67
CA GLN A 421 -25.50 -21.46 25.75
C GLN A 421 -24.84 -20.10 25.56
N ILE A 422 -25.31 -19.30 24.59
CA ILE A 422 -24.74 -17.99 24.25
C ILE A 422 -25.11 -16.92 25.29
N LYS A 423 -26.36 -16.94 25.79
CA LYS A 423 -26.96 -15.92 26.67
C LYS A 423 -26.73 -14.48 26.16
N PRO A 424 -27.25 -14.13 24.96
CA PRO A 424 -26.95 -12.87 24.31
C PRO A 424 -27.50 -11.66 25.07
N ASP A 425 -26.85 -10.51 24.96
CA ASP A 425 -27.38 -9.24 25.49
C ASP A 425 -28.63 -8.80 24.72
N ILE A 426 -28.66 -9.06 23.42
CA ILE A 426 -29.78 -8.69 22.54
C ILE A 426 -30.13 -9.86 21.63
N LEU A 427 -31.37 -10.32 21.71
CA LEU A 427 -31.97 -11.25 20.75
C LEU A 427 -32.75 -10.46 19.70
N VAL A 428 -32.33 -10.54 18.45
CA VAL A 428 -32.96 -9.83 17.33
C VAL A 428 -33.87 -10.77 16.55
N LYS A 429 -35.07 -10.29 16.23
CA LYS A 429 -36.01 -10.95 15.32
C LYS A 429 -36.55 -9.94 14.31
N GLY A 430 -37.06 -10.43 13.19
CA GLY A 430 -37.80 -9.60 12.25
C GLY A 430 -39.18 -9.18 12.79
N ALA A 431 -39.71 -8.07 12.28
CA ALA A 431 -41.01 -7.51 12.69
C ALA A 431 -42.20 -8.47 12.52
N ASP A 432 -42.07 -9.52 11.71
CA ASP A 432 -43.04 -10.62 11.56
C ASP A 432 -43.33 -11.41 12.88
N TYR A 433 -42.59 -11.10 13.95
CA TYR A 433 -42.73 -11.65 15.29
C TYR A 433 -43.45 -10.73 16.29
N LYS A 434 -43.99 -9.58 15.86
CA LYS A 434 -44.63 -8.59 16.76
C LYS A 434 -45.74 -9.19 17.66
N ASP A 435 -46.41 -10.24 17.21
CA ASP A 435 -47.48 -10.94 17.93
C ASP A 435 -47.16 -12.43 18.23
N LYS A 436 -45.88 -12.83 18.15
CA LYS A 436 -45.44 -14.22 18.35
C LYS A 436 -44.53 -14.35 19.57
N VAL A 437 -44.61 -15.50 20.24
CA VAL A 437 -43.67 -15.84 21.32
C VAL A 437 -42.26 -15.97 20.73
N VAL A 438 -41.34 -15.14 21.21
CA VAL A 438 -39.93 -15.17 20.79
C VAL A 438 -39.21 -16.26 21.57
N ILE A 439 -38.96 -17.38 20.90
CA ILE A 439 -38.25 -18.53 21.50
C ILE A 439 -36.84 -18.10 21.94
N GLY A 440 -36.52 -18.36 23.21
CA GLY A 440 -35.23 -18.06 23.82
C GLY A 440 -35.12 -16.66 24.41
N ALA A 441 -36.21 -15.88 24.41
CA ALA A 441 -36.25 -14.56 25.04
C ALA A 441 -35.87 -14.60 26.52
N GLU A 442 -36.18 -15.69 27.23
CA GLU A 442 -35.87 -15.87 28.66
C GLU A 442 -34.35 -15.95 28.96
N TYR A 443 -33.53 -16.22 27.94
CA TYR A 443 -32.07 -16.30 28.08
C TYR A 443 -31.34 -15.04 27.60
N ALA A 444 -32.06 -14.09 27.00
CA ALA A 444 -31.50 -12.84 26.51
C ALA A 444 -31.81 -11.69 27.48
N LYS A 445 -30.92 -10.69 27.57
CA LYS A 445 -31.20 -9.51 28.41
C LYS A 445 -32.30 -8.62 27.84
N SER A 446 -32.43 -8.60 26.51
CA SER A 446 -33.49 -7.87 25.81
C SER A 446 -33.80 -8.49 24.44
N VAL A 447 -35.01 -8.23 23.95
CA VAL A 447 -35.46 -8.62 22.60
C VAL A 447 -35.69 -7.37 21.77
N GLN A 448 -35.22 -7.35 20.52
CA GLN A 448 -35.40 -6.26 19.58
C GLN A 448 -36.03 -6.77 18.29
N LEU A 449 -37.07 -6.07 17.82
CA LEU A 449 -37.74 -6.36 16.56
C LEU A 449 -37.28 -5.36 15.50
N ILE A 450 -36.79 -5.84 14.37
CA ILE A 450 -36.34 -5.02 13.24
C ILE A 450 -37.30 -5.17 12.08
N ASP A 451 -37.80 -4.04 11.57
CA ASP A 451 -38.65 -4.02 10.38
C ASP A 451 -37.92 -4.56 9.16
N PHE A 452 -38.53 -5.55 8.52
CA PHE A 452 -38.12 -6.02 7.21
C PHE A 452 -38.46 -4.98 6.15
N ILE A 453 -37.70 -5.01 5.06
CA ILE A 453 -38.00 -4.21 3.88
C ILE A 453 -39.05 -4.97 3.07
N ASP A 454 -40.16 -4.30 2.74
CA ASP A 454 -41.30 -4.89 2.04
C ASP A 454 -40.92 -5.56 0.70
N ASN A 455 -41.71 -6.56 0.30
CA ASN A 455 -41.70 -7.21 -1.02
C ASN A 455 -40.50 -8.09 -1.40
N LYS A 456 -39.69 -8.59 -0.45
CA LYS A 456 -38.59 -9.53 -0.74
C LYS A 456 -38.55 -10.69 0.25
N SER A 457 -38.97 -11.89 -0.19
CA SER A 457 -38.75 -13.15 0.52
C SER A 457 -38.16 -14.19 -0.43
N THR A 458 -37.37 -15.12 0.09
CA THR A 458 -36.83 -16.24 -0.70
C THR A 458 -37.95 -17.05 -1.36
N THR A 459 -39.06 -17.27 -0.66
CA THR A 459 -40.25 -17.94 -1.21
C THR A 459 -40.82 -17.19 -2.42
N ASN A 460 -40.98 -15.88 -2.33
CA ASN A 460 -41.51 -15.08 -3.44
C ASN A 460 -40.58 -15.07 -4.66
N ILE A 461 -39.26 -15.17 -4.45
CA ILE A 461 -38.28 -15.28 -5.54
C ILE A 461 -38.45 -16.62 -6.26
N ILE A 462 -38.60 -17.71 -5.51
CA ILE A 462 -38.76 -19.06 -6.07
C ILE A 462 -40.10 -19.20 -6.77
N ASP A 463 -41.18 -18.71 -6.17
CA ASP A 463 -42.51 -18.74 -6.78
C ASP A 463 -42.54 -17.96 -8.10
N LYS A 464 -41.79 -16.84 -8.19
CA LYS A 464 -41.61 -16.10 -9.44
C LYS A 464 -40.85 -16.92 -10.49
N ILE A 465 -39.76 -17.59 -10.11
CA ILE A 465 -39.00 -18.45 -11.02
C ILE A 465 -39.87 -19.62 -11.52
N GLN A 466 -40.59 -20.29 -10.62
CA GLN A 466 -41.47 -21.40 -10.97
C GLN A 466 -42.64 -21.00 -11.87
N LYS A 467 -43.17 -19.77 -11.72
CA LYS A 467 -44.17 -19.22 -12.63
C LYS A 467 -43.60 -18.92 -14.01
N GLN A 468 -42.38 -18.40 -14.10
CA GLN A 468 -41.71 -18.09 -15.37
C GLN A 468 -41.25 -19.32 -16.17
N VAL A 469 -41.09 -20.48 -15.52
CA VAL A 469 -40.67 -21.74 -16.19
C VAL A 469 -41.89 -22.56 -16.68
N LYS A 470 -43.11 -22.19 -16.25
CA LYS A 470 -44.37 -22.85 -16.65
C LYS A 470 -45.11 -22.13 -17.78
N GLU A 471 -44.67 -20.92 -18.14
CA GLU A 471 -45.03 -20.22 -19.38
C GLU A 471 -43.95 -20.50 -20.44
#